data_AF-X2D4J6-F1
#
_entry.id   AF-X2D4J6-F1
#
_cell.length_a   1.000
_cell.length_b   1.000
_cell.length_c   1.000
_cell.angle_alpha   90.00
_cell.angle_beta   90.00
_cell.angle_gamma   90.00
#
_symmetry.space_group_name_H-M   'P 1'
#
loop_
_entity.id
_entity.type
_entity.pdbx_description
1 polymer ?
#
loop_
_entity_poly.entity_id
_entity_poly.type
_entity_poly.pdbx_seq_one_letter_code
_entity_poly.pdbx_strand_id
1 'polypeptide(L)'
;MIKLKFGVFFTVLLSSAYAHGTPQNITDLCAEYHNTQIYTLNDKIFSYTESLAGKREMAIITLAGKREMAIITFKNGAIFQVEVPGSQHIDSQKKAIERMKDTLRIAYLTEAK
;
A
#
# COMPACT_ATOMS: atom_id res chain seq x y z
N MET A 1 -12.02 12.56 -22.68
CA MET A 1 -12.40 12.83 -21.27
C MET A 1 -12.20 11.54 -20.48
N ILE A 2 -11.00 11.33 -19.93
CA ILE A 2 -10.62 10.07 -19.28
C ILE A 2 -11.03 10.18 -17.81
N LYS A 3 -12.03 9.40 -17.39
CA LYS A 3 -12.43 9.28 -15.99
C LYS A 3 -11.37 8.47 -15.25
N LEU A 4 -10.45 9.15 -14.59
CA LEU A 4 -9.46 8.52 -13.70
C LEU A 4 -10.17 8.09 -12.42
N LYS A 5 -10.49 6.80 -12.30
CA LYS A 5 -11.03 6.21 -11.08
C LYS A 5 -9.88 6.07 -10.07
N PHE A 6 -9.71 7.06 -9.20
CA PHE A 6 -8.83 6.96 -8.04
C PHE A 6 -9.43 5.98 -7.04
N GLY A 7 -8.96 4.73 -7.07
CA GLY A 7 -9.21 3.77 -6.00
C GLY A 7 -8.27 4.07 -4.83
N VAL A 8 -8.72 4.89 -3.89
CA VAL A 8 -8.10 5.04 -2.56
C VAL A 8 -8.47 3.80 -1.77
N PHE A 9 -7.52 2.90 -1.54
CA PHE A 9 -7.75 1.67 -0.78
C PHE A 9 -6.60 1.46 0.21
N PHE A 10 -6.54 2.29 1.25
CA PHE A 10 -6.07 1.86 2.57
C PHE A 10 -6.49 2.84 3.68
N THR A 11 -7.79 3.03 3.89
CA THR A 11 -8.28 3.64 5.13
C THR A 11 -9.44 2.85 5.71
N VAL A 12 -9.28 2.41 6.97
CA VAL A 12 -10.21 2.60 8.10
C VAL A 12 -10.05 1.49 9.16
N LEU A 13 -9.65 1.94 10.35
CA LEU A 13 -9.94 1.46 11.71
C LEU A 13 -9.92 -0.05 12.02
N LEU A 14 -8.86 -0.44 12.75
CA LEU A 14 -8.75 -1.62 13.61
C LEU A 14 -9.73 -1.58 14.79
N SER A 15 -11.02 -1.76 14.56
CA SER A 15 -11.96 -2.00 15.65
C SER A 15 -13.08 -2.93 15.21
N SER A 16 -13.20 -4.05 15.92
CA SER A 16 -14.24 -5.08 15.92
C SER A 16 -14.16 -6.20 14.86
N ALA A 17 -13.50 -7.31 15.23
CA ALA A 17 -14.09 -8.67 15.19
C ALA A 17 -13.07 -9.76 15.57
N TYR A 18 -12.52 -9.73 16.79
CA TYR A 18 -11.81 -10.89 17.36
C TYR A 18 -12.83 -11.96 17.80
N ALA A 19 -13.46 -12.64 16.85
CA ALA A 19 -14.28 -13.82 17.10
C ALA A 19 -13.79 -15.04 16.30
N HIS A 20 -13.13 -14.80 15.17
CA HIS A 20 -12.42 -15.79 14.39
C HIS A 20 -10.93 -15.58 14.69
N GLY A 21 -10.17 -16.64 14.99
CA GLY A 21 -8.74 -16.51 15.34
C GLY A 21 -7.90 -15.83 14.24
N THR A 22 -6.62 -15.59 14.49
CA THR A 22 -5.72 -14.91 13.54
C THR A 22 -5.88 -15.46 12.11
N PRO A 23 -6.10 -14.60 11.10
CA PRO A 23 -6.38 -15.04 9.73
C PRO A 23 -5.21 -15.86 9.17
N GLN A 24 -5.52 -16.91 8.41
CA GLN A 24 -4.53 -17.87 7.92
C GLN A 24 -4.07 -17.59 6.49
N ASN A 25 -4.77 -16.72 5.77
CA ASN A 25 -4.45 -16.34 4.39
C ASN A 25 -4.89 -14.89 4.09
N ILE A 26 -4.49 -14.39 2.92
CA ILE A 26 -4.77 -13.00 2.50
C ILE A 26 -6.26 -12.73 2.28
N THR A 27 -7.05 -13.74 1.91
CA THR A 27 -8.50 -13.60 1.70
C THR A 27 -9.22 -13.41 3.02
N ASP A 28 -8.89 -14.21 4.04
CA ASP A 28 -9.44 -14.08 5.39
C ASP A 28 -9.07 -12.72 5.99
N LEU A 29 -7.81 -12.31 5.86
CA LEU A 29 -7.34 -11.00 6.35
C LEU A 29 -8.06 -9.84 5.64
N CYS A 30 -8.28 -9.93 4.33
CA CYS A 30 -8.99 -8.91 3.57
C CYS A 30 -10.44 -8.77 4.06
N ALA A 31 -11.11 -9.87 4.38
CA ALA A 31 -12.50 -9.85 4.84
C ALA A 31 -12.70 -9.15 6.20
N GLU A 32 -11.65 -9.01 7.02
CA GLU A 32 -11.70 -8.30 8.30
C GLU A 32 -11.80 -6.77 8.15
N TYR A 33 -11.43 -6.22 6.99
CA TYR A 33 -11.42 -4.78 6.77
C TYR A 33 -12.52 -4.35 5.80
N HIS A 34 -13.34 -3.38 6.22
CA HIS A 34 -14.26 -2.70 5.33
C HIS A 34 -13.52 -1.95 4.23
N ASN A 35 -14.16 -1.79 3.07
CA ASN A 35 -13.57 -1.14 1.91
C ASN A 35 -12.24 -1.77 1.50
N THR A 36 -12.21 -3.10 1.37
CA THR A 36 -11.10 -3.83 0.76
C THR A 36 -11.65 -4.85 -0.24
N GLN A 37 -10.81 -5.26 -1.20
CA GLN A 37 -11.13 -6.32 -2.15
C GLN A 37 -9.86 -7.01 -2.63
N ILE A 38 -9.97 -8.29 -2.98
CA ILE A 38 -8.87 -9.07 -3.53
C ILE A 38 -8.77 -8.88 -5.04
N TYR A 39 -7.53 -8.68 -5.52
CA TYR A 39 -7.18 -8.76 -6.94
C TYR A 39 -6.27 -9.96 -7.17
N THR A 40 -6.73 -10.93 -7.95
CA THR A 40 -5.90 -12.07 -8.38
C THR A 40 -5.19 -11.71 -9.67
N LEU A 41 -3.87 -11.48 -9.60
CA LEU A 41 -3.07 -11.01 -10.73
C LEU A 41 -2.30 -12.13 -11.44
N ASN A 42 -1.71 -13.07 -10.69
CA ASN A 42 -0.95 -14.23 -11.20
C ASN A 42 0.08 -13.88 -12.30
N ASP A 43 0.65 -12.67 -12.23
CA ASP A 43 1.59 -12.12 -13.20
C ASP A 43 2.64 -11.29 -12.45
N LYS A 44 3.81 -11.12 -13.06
CA LYS A 44 4.87 -10.27 -12.49
C LYS A 44 4.49 -8.79 -12.56
N ILE A 45 5.07 -8.00 -11.66
CA ILE A 45 4.97 -6.53 -11.73
C ILE A 45 5.58 -6.06 -13.06
N PHE A 46 4.82 -5.29 -13.84
CA PHE A 46 5.25 -4.77 -15.13
C PHE A 46 6.10 -3.51 -15.00
N SER A 47 5.74 -2.62 -14.08
CA SER A 47 6.55 -1.45 -13.75
C SER A 47 6.49 -1.11 -12.26
N TYR A 48 7.59 -0.56 -11.75
CA TYR A 48 7.71 -0.03 -10.41
C TYR A 48 8.18 1.42 -10.49
N THR A 49 7.50 2.34 -9.80
CA THR A 49 7.86 3.76 -9.71
C THR A 49 7.83 4.20 -8.25
N GLU A 50 8.89 4.88 -7.80
CA GLU A 50 9.01 5.38 -6.43
C GLU A 50 9.23 6.89 -6.44
N SER A 51 8.39 7.63 -5.71
CA SER A 51 8.41 9.10 -5.67
C SER A 51 8.97 9.60 -4.35
N LEU A 52 9.98 10.47 -4.44
CA LEU A 52 10.64 11.14 -3.32
C LEU A 52 10.15 12.59 -3.10
N ALA A 53 9.06 13.00 -3.75
CA ALA A 53 8.56 14.37 -3.71
C ALA A 53 7.98 14.71 -2.32
N GLY A 54 8.85 15.15 -1.41
CA GLY A 54 8.46 15.60 -0.07
C GLY A 54 7.55 16.83 -0.13
N LYS A 55 6.48 16.81 0.68
CA LYS A 55 5.67 17.98 1.03
C LYS A 55 6.58 19.04 1.67
N ARG A 56 7.14 19.95 0.86
CA ARG A 56 7.70 21.22 1.34
C ARG A 56 6.52 22.09 1.80
N GLU A 57 6.72 22.81 2.91
CA GLU A 57 5.79 23.76 3.53
C GLU A 57 4.73 23.19 4.49
N MET A 58 5.16 22.77 5.68
CA MET A 58 4.77 23.44 6.92
C MET A 58 5.64 22.94 8.07
N ALA A 59 6.02 23.88 8.92
CA ALA A 59 7.19 23.88 9.78
C ALA A 59 7.10 22.94 11.00
N ILE A 60 8.27 22.80 11.64
CA ILE A 60 8.55 22.27 12.98
C ILE A 60 8.96 20.78 13.04
N ILE A 61 10.28 20.59 12.92
CA ILE A 61 11.17 19.58 13.53
C ILE A 61 10.46 18.45 14.30
N THR A 62 10.38 17.26 13.69
CA THR A 62 10.66 15.98 14.38
C THR A 62 11.01 14.91 13.33
N LEU A 63 12.29 14.55 13.22
CA LEU A 63 12.82 13.38 12.48
C LEU A 63 12.38 13.25 11.00
N ALA A 64 13.21 13.79 10.11
CA ALA A 64 13.10 13.71 8.66
C ALA A 64 13.01 12.26 8.13
N GLY A 65 11.80 11.72 8.03
CA GLY A 65 11.48 10.53 7.24
C GLY A 65 10.95 10.95 5.88
N LYS A 66 11.69 10.64 4.81
CA LYS A 66 11.26 10.82 3.42
C LYS A 66 9.91 10.13 3.24
N ARG A 67 8.91 10.90 2.82
CA ARG A 67 7.53 10.43 2.62
C ARG A 67 7.40 9.93 1.19
N GLU A 68 7.79 8.70 0.96
CA GLU A 68 7.85 8.10 -0.37
C GLU A 68 6.57 7.32 -0.69
N MET A 69 6.01 7.57 -1.88
CA MET A 69 4.95 6.75 -2.47
C MET A 69 5.58 5.74 -3.43
N ALA A 70 5.07 4.51 -3.46
CA ALA A 70 5.40 3.56 -4.52
C ALA A 70 4.16 3.26 -5.37
N ILE A 71 4.34 3.15 -6.69
CA ILE A 71 3.29 2.79 -7.65
C ILE A 71 3.78 1.59 -8.45
N ILE A 72 2.92 0.58 -8.57
CA ILE A 72 3.16 -0.60 -9.40
C ILE A 72 2.08 -0.71 -10.47
N THR A 73 2.45 -1.23 -11.63
CA THR A 73 1.50 -1.58 -12.68
C THR A 73 1.69 -3.02 -13.14
N PHE A 74 0.62 -3.61 -13.66
CA PHE A 74 0.62 -4.93 -14.28
C PHE A 74 0.20 -4.82 -15.75
N LYS A 75 0.53 -5.84 -16.56
CA LYS A 75 0.26 -5.83 -18.01
C LYS A 75 -1.22 -5.69 -18.38
N ASN A 76 -2.11 -6.14 -17.49
CA ASN A 76 -3.56 -5.97 -17.64
C ASN A 76 -4.04 -4.52 -17.41
N GLY A 77 -3.14 -3.58 -17.14
CA GLY A 77 -3.44 -2.18 -16.88
C GLY A 77 -3.86 -1.87 -15.44
N ALA A 78 -3.81 -2.85 -14.53
CA ALA A 78 -4.05 -2.61 -13.11
C ALA A 78 -2.92 -1.77 -12.51
N ILE A 79 -3.28 -0.78 -11.70
CA ILE A 79 -2.36 0.14 -11.04
C ILE A 79 -2.66 0.13 -9.56
N PHE A 80 -1.63 -0.06 -8.74
CA PHE A 80 -1.73 -0.06 -7.28
C PHE A 80 -0.68 0.86 -6.69
N GLN A 81 -0.97 1.44 -5.53
CA GLN A 81 -0.04 2.31 -4.81
C GLN A 81 0.17 1.87 -3.37
N VAL A 82 1.37 2.09 -2.86
CA VAL A 82 1.65 2.12 -1.43
C VAL A 82 1.56 3.57 -0.99
N GLU A 83 0.61 3.86 -0.10
CA GLU A 83 0.34 5.22 0.36
C GLU A 83 1.51 5.82 1.14
N VAL A 84 1.57 7.15 1.11
CA VAL A 84 2.52 7.92 1.91
C VAL A 84 2.14 7.81 3.39
N PRO A 85 3.08 7.44 4.28
CA PRO A 85 2.83 7.46 5.73
C PRO A 85 2.29 8.83 6.21
N GLY A 86 1.18 8.80 6.95
CA GLY A 86 0.34 9.93 7.30
C GLY A 86 -0.41 9.70 8.62
N SER A 87 -1.26 10.65 9.01
CA SER A 87 -1.98 10.66 10.29
C SER A 87 -3.03 9.55 10.42
N GLN A 88 -3.47 8.98 9.29
CA GLN A 88 -4.39 7.85 9.25
C GLN A 88 -3.73 6.51 9.64
N HIS A 89 -2.39 6.47 9.74
CA HIS A 89 -1.65 5.25 10.04
C HIS A 89 -1.14 5.26 11.48
N ILE A 90 -1.36 4.14 12.19
CA ILE A 90 -0.73 3.89 13.48
C ILE A 90 0.76 3.58 13.31
N ASP A 91 1.55 3.75 14.37
CA ASP A 91 3.01 3.63 14.27
C ASP A 91 3.49 2.25 13.81
N SER A 92 2.79 1.18 14.19
CA SER A 92 3.11 -0.18 13.72
C SER A 92 2.92 -0.33 12.20
N GLN A 93 1.97 0.40 11.60
CA GLN A 93 1.74 0.39 10.16
C GLN A 93 2.84 1.14 9.41
N LYS A 94 3.43 2.20 9.98
CA LYS A 94 4.49 2.97 9.30
C LYS A 94 5.68 2.08 8.92
N LYS A 95 6.09 1.16 9.81
CA LYS A 95 7.16 0.20 9.52
C LYS A 95 6.74 -0.85 8.48
N ALA A 96 5.46 -1.26 8.49
CA ALA A 96 4.92 -2.20 7.51
C ALA A 96 4.81 -1.58 6.10
N ILE A 97 4.50 -0.29 6.00
CA ILE A 97 4.45 0.47 4.74
C ILE A 97 5.83 0.51 4.08
N GLU A 98 6.88 0.83 4.84
CA GLU A 98 8.26 0.79 4.33
C GLU A 98 8.66 -0.61 3.85
N ARG A 99 8.34 -1.64 4.63
CA ARG A 99 8.57 -3.04 4.23
C ARG A 99 7.82 -3.41 2.95
N MET A 100 6.61 -2.89 2.74
CA MET A 100 5.84 -3.16 1.53
C MET A 100 6.54 -2.58 0.29
N LYS A 101 7.05 -1.35 0.37
CA LYS A 101 7.85 -0.76 -0.73
C LYS A 101 9.07 -1.61 -1.06
N ASP A 102 9.82 -2.03 -0.05
CA ASP A 102 10.97 -2.92 -0.22
C ASP A 102 10.60 -4.25 -0.89
N THR A 103 9.48 -4.83 -0.46
CA THR A 103 8.95 -6.10 -0.99
C THR A 103 8.55 -5.96 -2.46
N LEU A 104 7.87 -4.87 -2.82
CA LEU A 104 7.47 -4.60 -4.21
C LEU A 104 8.67 -4.31 -5.11
N ARG A 105 9.65 -3.56 -4.62
CA ARG A 105 10.89 -3.27 -5.35
C ARG A 105 11.65 -4.55 -5.67
N ILE A 106 11.85 -5.43 -4.67
CA ILE A 106 12.57 -6.68 -4.90
C ILE A 106 11.76 -7.62 -5.80
N ALA A 107 10.44 -7.73 -5.61
CA ALA A 107 9.58 -8.56 -6.45
C ALA A 107 9.60 -8.13 -7.93
N TYR A 108 9.65 -6.82 -8.20
CA TYR A 108 9.83 -6.30 -9.55
C TYR A 108 11.19 -6.69 -10.13
N LEU A 109 12.28 -6.50 -9.37
CA LEU A 109 13.65 -6.80 -9.82
C LEU A 109 13.90 -8.30 -10.05
N THR A 110 13.25 -9.18 -9.28
CA THR A 110 13.38 -10.64 -9.40
C THR A 110 12.32 -11.27 -10.30
N GLU A 111 11.44 -10.46 -10.90
CA GLU A 111 10.32 -10.91 -11.72
C GLU A 111 9.40 -11.93 -11.01
N ALA A 112 9.22 -11.78 -9.70
CA ALA A 112 8.35 -12.64 -8.91
C ALA A 112 6.87 -12.51 -9.33
N LYS A 113 6.15 -13.64 -9.30
CA LYS A 113 4.70 -13.72 -9.53
C LYS A 113 3.91 -13.49 -8.25
#